data_AF-A0A6M4AMH1-F1
#
_entry.id   AF-A0A6M4AMH1-F1
#
_cell.length_a   1.000
_cell.length_b   1.000
_cell.length_c   1.000
_cell.angle_alpha   90.00
_cell.angle_beta   90.00
_cell.angle_gamma   90.00
#
_symmetry.space_group_name_H-M   'P 1'
#
loop_
_entity.id
_entity.type
_entity.pdbx_description
1 polymer ?
#
loop_
_entity_poly.entity_id
_entity_poly.type
_entity_poly.pdbx_seq_one_letter_code
_entity_poly.pdbx_strand_id
1 'polypeptide(L)' 'SFWAELNVARLDHNNVVRIVAASTCTPASQDSLGTIIMEYAGNCTLHHVIYGTGYLTGNNDD' A
#
# COMPACT_ATOMS: atom_id res chain seq x y z
N SER A 1 7.93 12.92 3.97
CA SER A 1 8.51 12.34 5.19
C SER A 1 7.74 11.09 5.58
N PHE A 2 8.43 10.01 5.97
CA PHE A 2 7.83 8.76 6.46
C PHE A 2 6.73 9.00 7.51
N TRP A 3 6.97 9.88 8.48
CA TRP A 3 6.00 10.24 9.53
C TRP A 3 4.77 11.01 9.04
N ALA A 4 4.89 11.76 7.95
CA ALA A 4 3.74 12.47 7.38
C ALA A 4 2.78 11.51 6.67
N GLU A 5 3.30 10.41 6.13
CA GLU A 5 2.51 9.37 5.48
C GLU A 5 1.76 8.51 6.51
N LEU A 6 2.36 8.26 7.68
CA LEU A 6 1.72 7.54 8.79
C LEU A 6 0.48 8.26 9.36
N ASN A 7 0.26 9.54 9.05
CA ASN A 7 -1.00 10.21 9.41
C ASN A 7 -2.23 9.48 8.82
N VAL A 8 -2.07 8.72 7.72
CA VAL A 8 -3.14 7.88 7.17
C VAL A 8 -3.54 6.74 8.10
N ALA A 9 -2.70 6.33 9.05
CA ALA A 9 -3.05 5.33 10.07
C ALA A 9 -4.21 5.79 10.98
N ARG A 10 -4.51 7.10 10.99
CA ARG A 10 -5.64 7.68 11.74
C ARG A 10 -6.87 7.92 10.89
N LEU A 11 -6.80 7.68 9.58
CA LEU A 11 -7.94 7.78 8.68
C LEU A 11 -8.66 6.43 8.65
N ASP A 12 -9.79 6.37 9.33
CA ASP A 12 -10.71 5.24 9.28
C ASP A 12 -11.88 5.61 8.36
N HIS A 13 -11.74 5.30 7.07
CA HIS A 13 -12.79 5.52 6.07
C HIS A 13 -12.78 4.38 5.05
N ASN A 14 -13.95 3.97 4.59
CA ASN A 14 -14.13 2.84 3.67
C ASN A 14 -13.41 2.96 2.30
N ASN A 15 -12.89 4.14 1.97
CA ASN A 15 -12.23 4.41 0.69
C ASN A 15 -10.73 4.65 0.86
N VAL A 16 -10.21 4.47 2.09
CA VAL A 16 -8.82 4.68 2.43
C VAL A 16 -8.25 3.35 2.89
N VAL A 17 -7.08 3.00 2.35
CA VAL A 17 -6.40 1.77 2.74
C VAL A 17 -5.90 1.91 4.17
N ARG A 18 -6.34 1.01 5.05
CA ARG A 18 -6.00 1.04 6.48
C ARG A 18 -4.57 0.54 6.69
N ILE A 19 -3.79 1.27 7.50
CA ILE A 19 -2.52 0.78 8.02
C ILE A 19 -2.80 -0.17 9.18
N VAL A 20 -2.20 -1.36 9.12
CA VAL A 20 -2.33 -2.41 10.14
C VAL A 20 -1.22 -2.30 11.18
N ALA A 21 0.01 -2.10 10.71
CA ALA A 21 1.18 -1.92 11.57
C ALA A 21 2.25 -1.11 10.84
N ALA A 22 3.09 -0.40 11.58
CA ALA A 22 4.28 0.23 11.04
C ALA A 22 5.44 0.04 12.03
N SER A 23 6.61 -0.32 11.53
CA SER A 23 7.86 -0.32 12.28
C SER A 23 8.70 0.88 11.85
N THR A 24 9.39 1.48 12.81
CA THR A 24 10.31 2.58 12.57
C THR A 24 11.71 2.18 13.00
N CYS A 25 12.72 2.68 12.29
CA CYS A 25 14.11 2.54 12.70
C CYS A 25 14.31 2.98 14.16
N THR A 26 14.92 2.13 14.98
CA THR A 26 15.45 2.54 16.29
C THR A 26 16.74 3.34 16.08
N PRO A 27 16.96 4.46 16.79
CA PRO A 27 18.09 5.37 16.55
C PRO A 27 19.49 4.74 16.73
N ALA A 28 19.57 3.51 17.25
CA ALA A 28 20.82 2.78 17.49
C ALA A 28 21.35 1.99 16.29
N SER A 29 20.57 1.80 15.22
CA SER A 29 21.00 1.02 14.04
C SER A 29 20.65 1.78 12.76
N GLN A 30 21.63 2.46 12.19
CA GLN A 30 21.48 3.34 11.02
C GLN A 30 21.06 2.64 9.71
N ASP A 31 20.71 1.35 9.76
CA ASP A 31 20.46 0.51 8.58
C ASP A 31 19.09 -0.20 8.60
N SER A 32 18.21 0.15 9.55
CA SER A 32 16.86 -0.44 9.60
C SER A 32 15.86 0.44 8.85
N LEU A 33 15.53 0.08 7.61
CA LEU A 33 14.41 0.70 6.88
C LEU A 33 13.10 0.30 7.57
N GLY A 34 12.34 1.28 8.07
CA GLY A 34 11.03 1.05 8.67
C GLY A 34 10.09 0.35 7.68
N THR A 35 9.23 -0.53 8.18
CA THR A 35 8.30 -1.32 7.35
C THR A 35 6.86 -0.91 7.65
N ILE A 36 6.02 -0.75 6.63
CA ILE A 36 4.59 -0.49 6.78
C ILE A 36 3.81 -1.71 6.28
N ILE A 37 2.88 -2.18 7.08
CA ILE A 37 1.91 -3.23 6.75
C ILE A 37 0.55 -2.54 6.64
N MET A 38 -0.10 -2.71 5.51
CA MET A 38 -1.38 -2.10 5.17
C MET A 38 -2.34 -3.13 4.59
N GLU A 39 -3.62 -2.82 4.61
CA GLU A 39 -4.65 -3.66 4.00
C GLU A 39 -4.37 -3.89 2.52
N TYR A 40 -4.68 -5.10 2.05
CA TYR A 40 -4.52 -5.46 0.66
C TYR A 40 -5.67 -4.90 -0.18
N ALA A 41 -5.38 -3.89 -1.00
CA ALA A 41 -6.39 -3.23 -1.84
C ALA A 41 -6.61 -3.91 -3.21
N GLY A 42 -5.90 -5.00 -3.51
CA GLY A 42 -5.99 -5.73 -4.77
C GLY A 42 -4.66 -5.87 -5.51
N ASN A 43 -4.70 -6.56 -6.65
CA ASN A 43 -3.51 -6.98 -7.40
C ASN A 43 -2.97 -5.92 -8.36
N CYS A 44 -3.71 -4.82 -8.57
CA CYS A 44 -3.33 -3.75 -9.48
C CYS A 44 -3.79 -2.39 -8.94
N THR A 45 -3.10 -1.33 -9.36
CA THR A 45 -3.48 0.04 -8.98
C THR A 45 -4.51 0.59 -9.95
N LEU A 46 -5.28 1.60 -9.51
CA LEU A 46 -6.23 2.29 -10.38
C LEU A 46 -5.55 2.86 -11.65
N HIS A 47 -4.33 3.36 -11.52
CA HIS A 47 -3.54 3.83 -12.66
C HIS A 47 -3.24 2.70 -13.65
N HIS A 48 -2.91 1.49 -13.16
CA HIS A 48 -2.72 0.33 -14.02
C HIS A 48 -4.02 -0.08 -14.73
N VAL A 49 -5.17 0.03 -14.07
CA VAL A 49 -6.47 -0.28 -14.70
C VAL A 49 -6.84 0.74 -15.77
N ILE A 50 -6.62 2.04 -15.52
CA ILE A 50 -7.03 3.12 -16.43
C ILE A 50 -6.05 3.29 -17.60
N TYR A 51 -4.74 3.13 -17.35
CA TYR A 51 -3.69 3.45 -18.32
C TYR A 51 -2.77 2.29 -18.67
N GLY A 52 -2.89 1.13 -18.00
CA GLY A 52 -2.13 -0.06 -18.35
C GLY A 52 -2.65 -0.63 -19.66
N THR A 53 -1.79 -0.69 -20.67
CA THR A 53 -2.14 -1.10 -22.04
C THR A 53 -2.33 -2.62 -22.19
N GLY A 54 -2.92 -3.34 -21.22
CA GLY A 54 -3.01 -4.80 -21.31
C GLY A 54 -3.73 -5.59 -20.21
N TYR A 55 -4.76 -5.06 -19.53
CA TYR A 55 -5.66 -5.91 -18.71
C TYR A 55 -6.91 -6.36 -19.50
N LEU A 56 -6.74 -6.78 -20.76
CA LEU A 56 -7.82 -7.35 -21.59
C LEU A 56 -7.61 -8.82 -21.96
N THR A 57 -6.68 -9.53 -21.33
CA THR A 57 -6.51 -10.98 -21.57
C THR A 57 -6.54 -11.75 -20.27
N GLY A 58 -7.73 -12.27 -19.98
CA GLY A 58 -8.01 -13.22 -18.91
C GLY A 58 -9.45 -13.76 -18.92
N ASN A 59 -10.19 -13.64 -20.03
CA ASN A 59 -11.25 -14.61 -20.31
C ASN A 59 -10.55 -15.85 -20.86
N ASN A 60 -10.39 -16.88 -20.04
CA ASN A 60 -10.50 -18.25 -20.51
C ASN A 60 -11.36 -18.96 -19.48
N ASP A 61 -12.58 -19.27 -19.90
CA ASP A 61 -13.39 -20.32 -19.31
C ASP A 61 -12.55 -21.61 -19.21
N ASP A 62 -12.56 -22.25 -18.05
CA ASP A 62 -12.43 -23.69 -17.81
C ASP A 62 -12.89 -24.02 -16.37
#